data_AF-A0A3D3CKF9-F1
#
_entry.id   AF-A0A3D3CKF9-F1
#
_cell.length_a   1.000
_cell.length_b   1.000
_cell.length_c   1.000
_cell.angle_alpha   90.00
_cell.angle_beta   90.00
_cell.angle_gamma   90.00
#
_symmetry.space_group_name_H-M   'P 1'
#
loop_
_entity.id
_entity.type
_entity.pdbx_description
1 polymer ?
#
loop_
_entity_poly.entity_id
_entity_poly.type
_entity_poly.pdbx_seq_one_letter_code
_entity_poly.pdbx_strand_id
1 'polypeptide(L)'
;MELIIVSNIINLINSFMPALQRKLYQLIIPRLDGDKIHETSYRDKIFDLVKKGIGGFIHFGGEKNEITEFIAGLQTAAEIPLFIASDIERGAGQQFRNATYFPFQMATAAAIDKNRPEDILLLDIVIQAVTYEAIDIGINMPLIPVMDINQNPDNPIICTRAFSDNPRTVAWFGSHYIKIVEASGLISCPKHFPGHGDTAIDSHIALPIIAKSRDDLMKTDLMPFIRAIEAGAGSIMIGHLQIPALDSKPASLSKKIITDLLRKELGFNGLVITDALNMSALKDFGNVPAECINAGVDILLHPVDADVTVKELLSAIESKEIGEDQIAGALERIMKAKGKISNIKKPDLNYKAHALISEQISDMSITLVKSKPDILPLSNDRDANIVFAGAGETYKSSPLKNHFNSEPQTPDSELLIVAIFTSVAAWKGSSGISDEEKNRIDGLIRNSKRSVIISFGSPYVLRHFNKADMLIAAYEPSEQAQTAVIKCLNGEIDFQGKLPVKLY
;
A
#
# COMPACT_ATOMS: atom_id res chain seq x y z
N MET A 1 -35.32 5.74 -3.42
CA MET A 1 -34.57 6.69 -4.27
C MET A 1 -33.35 6.01 -4.90
N GLU A 2 -32.51 5.31 -4.14
CA GLU A 2 -31.38 4.51 -4.67
C GLU A 2 -31.78 3.43 -5.69
N LEU A 3 -32.84 2.64 -5.44
CA LEU A 3 -33.33 1.64 -6.40
C LEU A 3 -33.80 2.22 -7.73
N ILE A 4 -34.29 3.47 -7.73
CA ILE A 4 -34.74 4.18 -8.94
C ILE A 4 -33.54 4.73 -9.71
N ILE A 5 -32.50 5.20 -9.00
CA ILE A 5 -31.23 5.64 -9.63
C ILE A 5 -30.50 4.44 -10.25
N VAL A 6 -30.40 3.31 -9.53
CA VAL A 6 -29.80 2.07 -10.05
C VAL A 6 -30.58 1.53 -11.24
N SER A 7 -31.92 1.50 -11.17
CA SER A 7 -32.76 1.07 -12.29
C SER A 7 -32.69 2.01 -13.50
N ASN A 8 -32.61 3.33 -13.28
CA ASN A 8 -32.46 4.31 -14.36
C ASN A 8 -31.06 4.25 -14.98
N ILE A 9 -30.01 4.02 -14.21
CA ILE A 9 -28.65 3.78 -14.73
C ILE A 9 -28.63 2.49 -15.55
N ILE A 10 -29.19 1.38 -15.05
CA ILE A 10 -29.26 0.10 -15.78
C ILE A 10 -30.08 0.23 -17.08
N ASN A 11 -31.22 0.94 -17.04
CA ASN A 11 -32.06 1.15 -18.22
C ASN A 11 -31.41 2.10 -19.25
N LEU A 12 -30.69 3.13 -18.78
CA LEU A 12 -29.90 4.02 -19.63
C LEU A 12 -28.71 3.26 -20.26
N ILE A 13 -28.05 2.39 -19.50
CA ILE A 13 -26.96 1.52 -19.99
C ILE A 13 -27.46 0.58 -21.10
N ASN A 14 -28.65 0.02 -20.95
CA ASN A 14 -29.24 -0.88 -21.95
C ASN A 14 -29.71 -0.15 -23.23
N SER A 15 -30.06 1.14 -23.15
CA SER A 15 -30.54 1.90 -24.32
C SER A 15 -29.49 2.83 -24.95
N PHE A 16 -28.34 3.09 -24.32
CA PHE A 16 -27.37 4.11 -24.77
C PHE A 16 -25.90 3.68 -24.91
N MET A 17 -25.50 2.41 -24.72
CA MET A 17 -24.08 2.04 -24.97
C MET A 17 -23.82 1.62 -26.43
N PRO A 18 -23.26 2.49 -27.31
CA PRO A 18 -22.79 2.08 -28.65
C PRO A 18 -21.59 1.13 -28.57
N ALA A 19 -21.55 0.15 -29.48
CA ALA A 19 -20.51 -0.86 -29.77
C ALA A 19 -19.88 -1.58 -28.55
N LEU A 20 -19.83 -2.92 -28.57
CA LEU A 20 -19.19 -3.80 -27.56
C LEU A 20 -17.88 -3.26 -26.97
N GLN A 21 -17.06 -2.57 -27.78
CA GLN A 21 -15.86 -1.85 -27.37
C GLN A 21 -16.04 -0.92 -26.16
N ARG A 22 -17.08 -0.08 -26.15
CA ARG A 22 -17.33 0.88 -25.05
C ARG A 22 -17.55 0.16 -23.72
N LYS A 23 -18.19 -1.01 -23.75
CA LYS A 23 -18.36 -1.87 -22.57
C LYS A 23 -17.01 -2.41 -22.08
N LEU A 24 -16.14 -2.84 -22.98
CA LEU A 24 -14.83 -3.38 -22.61
C LEU A 24 -13.91 -2.31 -21.98
N TYR A 25 -13.99 -1.06 -22.42
CA TYR A 25 -13.26 0.03 -21.78
C TYR A 25 -13.65 0.23 -20.30
N GLN A 26 -14.88 -0.11 -19.89
CA GLN A 26 -15.30 -0.03 -18.48
C GLN A 26 -14.58 -1.03 -17.57
N LEU A 27 -14.02 -2.11 -18.13
CA LEU A 27 -13.25 -3.11 -17.40
C LEU A 27 -11.82 -2.65 -17.10
N ILE A 28 -11.40 -1.46 -17.54
CA ILE A 28 -9.99 -1.05 -17.56
C ILE A 28 -9.77 0.22 -16.75
N ILE A 29 -8.74 0.20 -15.91
CA ILE A 29 -8.20 1.37 -15.19
C ILE A 29 -6.70 1.51 -15.58
N PRO A 30 -6.36 2.30 -16.62
CA PRO A 30 -4.98 2.56 -17.00
C PRO A 30 -4.32 3.60 -16.08
N ARG A 31 -2.99 3.72 -16.21
CA ARG A 31 -2.19 4.73 -15.50
C ARG A 31 -2.53 6.15 -15.93
N LEU A 32 -2.61 7.05 -14.96
CA LEU A 32 -2.54 8.50 -15.12
C LEU A 32 -1.31 9.03 -14.37
N ASP A 33 -0.31 9.47 -15.13
CA ASP A 33 0.88 10.16 -14.66
C ASP A 33 0.63 11.66 -14.48
N GLY A 34 0.68 12.11 -13.22
CA GLY A 34 0.39 13.49 -12.84
C GLY A 34 1.46 14.49 -13.22
N ASP A 35 2.70 14.07 -13.35
CA ASP A 35 3.78 14.98 -13.74
C ASP A 35 3.73 15.32 -15.24
N LYS A 36 2.88 14.61 -16.00
CA LYS A 36 2.70 14.81 -17.45
C LYS A 36 1.43 15.55 -17.82
N ILE A 37 0.58 15.96 -16.87
CA ILE A 37 -0.71 16.60 -17.18
C ILE A 37 -0.55 17.96 -17.87
N HIS A 38 0.65 18.53 -17.89
CA HIS A 38 0.97 19.77 -18.61
C HIS A 38 1.34 19.54 -20.08
N GLU A 39 1.62 18.30 -20.48
CA GLU A 39 1.92 17.92 -21.86
C GLU A 39 0.62 17.79 -22.67
N THR A 40 0.41 18.64 -23.68
CA THR A 40 -0.83 18.66 -24.48
C THR A 40 -1.17 17.29 -25.09
N SER A 41 -0.18 16.62 -25.70
CA SER A 41 -0.38 15.30 -26.31
C SER A 41 -0.80 14.23 -25.30
N TYR A 42 -0.27 14.30 -24.08
CA TYR A 42 -0.63 13.39 -23.01
C TYR A 42 -2.06 13.64 -22.53
N ARG A 43 -2.44 14.91 -22.30
CA ARG A 43 -3.81 15.29 -21.95
C ARG A 43 -4.81 14.81 -23.01
N ASP A 44 -4.52 15.06 -24.29
CA ASP A 44 -5.39 14.67 -25.39
C ASP A 44 -5.60 13.15 -25.41
N LYS A 45 -4.55 12.35 -25.15
CA LYS A 45 -4.65 10.89 -25.02
C LYS A 45 -5.56 10.49 -23.86
N ILE A 46 -5.44 11.12 -22.69
CA ILE A 46 -6.27 10.80 -21.52
C ILE A 46 -7.75 11.16 -21.78
N PHE A 47 -8.02 12.35 -22.34
CA PHE A 47 -9.40 12.74 -22.68
C PHE A 47 -10.00 11.91 -23.82
N ASP A 48 -9.19 11.39 -24.75
CA ASP A 48 -9.64 10.43 -25.77
C ASP A 48 -10.14 9.12 -25.13
N LEU A 49 -9.40 8.59 -24.15
CA LEU A 49 -9.84 7.41 -23.38
C LEU A 49 -11.14 7.67 -22.63
N VAL A 50 -11.32 8.87 -22.05
CA VAL A 50 -12.59 9.26 -21.42
C VAL A 50 -13.74 9.25 -22.43
N LYS A 51 -13.55 9.83 -23.62
CA LYS A 51 -14.55 9.82 -24.70
C LYS A 51 -14.90 8.42 -25.17
N LYS A 52 -13.92 7.52 -25.22
CA LYS A 52 -14.10 6.08 -25.53
C LYS A 52 -14.86 5.31 -24.44
N GLY A 53 -15.00 5.89 -23.25
CA GLY A 53 -15.73 5.30 -22.12
C GLY A 53 -14.85 4.43 -21.23
N ILE A 54 -13.62 4.87 -20.93
CA ILE A 54 -12.74 4.20 -19.96
C ILE A 54 -13.39 4.06 -18.58
N GLY A 55 -13.07 2.97 -17.87
CA GLY A 55 -13.63 2.68 -16.55
C GLY A 55 -13.15 3.64 -15.46
N GLY A 56 -11.89 4.06 -15.54
CA GLY A 56 -11.26 4.95 -14.57
C GLY A 56 -9.77 5.17 -14.85
N PHE A 57 -9.03 5.66 -13.87
CA PHE A 57 -7.58 5.81 -13.91
C PHE A 57 -6.93 5.51 -12.55
N ILE A 58 -5.74 4.91 -12.56
CA ILE A 58 -4.87 4.82 -11.39
C ILE A 58 -3.81 5.92 -11.46
N HIS A 59 -3.80 6.78 -10.46
CA HIS A 59 -3.07 8.03 -10.50
C HIS A 59 -1.79 8.01 -9.64
N PHE A 60 -0.69 8.45 -10.24
CA PHE A 60 0.61 8.64 -9.60
C PHE A 60 1.18 10.04 -9.89
N GLY A 61 1.81 10.67 -8.90
CA GLY A 61 2.55 11.92 -9.07
C GLY A 61 1.66 13.16 -9.26
N GLY A 62 2.30 14.34 -9.36
CA GLY A 62 1.65 15.62 -9.58
C GLY A 62 1.56 16.54 -8.36
N GLU A 63 1.20 17.80 -8.62
CA GLU A 63 0.87 18.80 -7.59
C GLU A 63 -0.62 18.71 -7.25
N LYS A 64 -0.95 18.65 -5.96
CA LYS A 64 -2.29 18.36 -5.48
C LYS A 64 -3.39 19.21 -6.10
N ASN A 65 -3.24 20.54 -6.16
CA ASN A 65 -4.29 21.42 -6.64
C ASN A 65 -4.49 21.27 -8.16
N GLU A 66 -3.39 21.18 -8.92
CA GLU A 66 -3.43 20.93 -10.37
C GLU A 66 -4.11 19.59 -10.69
N ILE A 67 -3.79 18.55 -9.91
CA ILE A 67 -4.41 17.23 -10.03
C ILE A 67 -5.90 17.28 -9.72
N THR A 68 -6.32 17.96 -8.65
CA THR A 68 -7.73 18.10 -8.28
C THR A 68 -8.54 18.73 -9.42
N GLU A 69 -8.01 19.80 -10.02
CA GLU A 69 -8.65 20.46 -11.17
C GLU A 69 -8.69 19.55 -12.40
N PHE A 70 -7.59 18.84 -12.68
CA PHE A 70 -7.52 17.92 -13.80
C PHE A 70 -8.54 16.78 -13.69
N ILE A 71 -8.62 16.13 -12.51
CA ILE A 71 -9.60 15.07 -12.24
C ILE A 71 -11.03 15.60 -12.37
N ALA A 72 -11.33 16.79 -11.86
CA ALA A 72 -12.64 17.41 -12.01
C ALA A 72 -13.01 17.61 -13.50
N GLY A 73 -12.04 18.00 -14.32
CA GLY A 73 -12.19 18.07 -15.78
C GLY A 73 -12.48 16.72 -16.43
N LEU A 74 -11.78 15.66 -16.02
CA LEU A 74 -12.03 14.29 -16.50
C LEU A 74 -13.43 13.79 -16.12
N GLN A 75 -13.85 14.01 -14.87
CA GLN A 75 -15.18 13.62 -14.40
C GLN A 75 -16.28 14.39 -15.14
N THR A 76 -16.07 15.67 -15.43
CA THR A 76 -17.02 16.49 -16.21
C THR A 76 -17.14 15.99 -17.66
N ALA A 77 -16.04 15.53 -18.25
CA ALA A 77 -16.03 15.01 -19.62
C ALA A 77 -16.56 13.57 -19.72
N ALA A 78 -16.63 12.84 -18.61
CA ALA A 78 -17.07 11.45 -18.59
C ALA A 78 -18.59 11.34 -18.55
N GLU A 79 -19.16 10.50 -19.42
CA GLU A 79 -20.60 10.18 -19.39
C GLU A 79 -20.96 9.30 -18.18
N ILE A 80 -20.04 8.41 -17.80
CA ILE A 80 -20.17 7.53 -16.65
C ILE A 80 -19.06 7.92 -15.67
N PRO A 81 -19.35 8.11 -14.37
CA PRO A 81 -18.33 8.47 -13.38
C PRO A 81 -17.10 7.58 -13.46
N LEU A 82 -15.92 8.19 -13.45
CA LEU A 82 -14.65 7.47 -13.51
C LEU A 82 -14.28 6.97 -12.12
N PHE A 83 -13.75 5.75 -12.03
CA PHE A 83 -12.96 5.38 -10.86
C PHE A 83 -11.65 6.17 -10.90
N ILE A 84 -11.32 6.85 -9.82
CA ILE A 84 -10.04 7.53 -9.64
C ILE A 84 -9.37 6.79 -8.48
N ALA A 85 -8.46 5.90 -8.86
CA ALA A 85 -7.72 5.05 -7.94
C ALA A 85 -6.32 5.62 -7.67
N SER A 86 -5.75 5.32 -6.52
CA SER A 86 -4.36 5.70 -6.22
C SER A 86 -3.83 4.89 -5.03
N ASP A 87 -2.54 4.55 -5.08
CA ASP A 87 -1.82 3.89 -3.99
C ASP A 87 -1.41 4.91 -2.92
N ILE A 88 -2.31 5.15 -1.97
CA ILE A 88 -2.15 6.10 -0.86
C ILE A 88 -2.03 5.40 0.50
N GLU A 89 -1.26 4.30 0.54
CA GLU A 89 -0.98 3.51 1.76
C GLU A 89 -0.41 4.36 2.90
N ARG A 90 0.30 5.43 2.54
CA ARG A 90 0.90 6.42 3.43
C ARG A 90 0.22 7.80 3.30
N GLY A 91 -1.09 7.80 3.07
CA GLY A 91 -1.85 9.01 2.79
C GLY A 91 -1.60 9.58 1.41
N ALA A 92 -2.35 10.63 1.07
CA ALA A 92 -2.31 11.27 -0.25
C ALA A 92 -0.92 11.85 -0.59
N GLY A 93 -0.15 12.25 0.43
CA GLY A 93 1.23 12.73 0.26
C GLY A 93 2.12 11.74 -0.48
N GLN A 94 1.86 10.42 -0.34
CA GLN A 94 2.59 9.37 -1.06
C GLN A 94 2.67 9.60 -2.58
N GLN A 95 1.61 10.21 -3.16
CA GLN A 95 1.48 10.38 -4.60
C GLN A 95 1.45 11.86 -5.00
N PHE A 96 0.92 12.73 -4.15
CA PHE A 96 0.66 14.13 -4.51
C PHE A 96 1.48 15.07 -3.65
N ARG A 97 2.25 15.95 -4.29
CA ARG A 97 3.00 17.01 -3.59
C ARG A 97 2.01 17.94 -2.87
N ASN A 98 2.40 18.44 -1.69
CA ASN A 98 1.57 19.30 -0.83
C ASN A 98 0.32 18.63 -0.21
N ALA A 99 0.26 17.30 -0.21
CA ALA A 99 -0.67 16.51 0.61
C ALA A 99 0.07 15.87 1.81
N THR A 100 -0.68 15.28 2.74
CA THR A 100 -0.10 14.77 3.98
C THR A 100 0.48 13.36 3.78
N TYR A 101 1.74 13.18 4.14
CA TYR A 101 2.35 11.86 4.33
C TYR A 101 1.99 11.35 5.71
N PHE A 102 1.44 10.15 5.77
CA PHE A 102 1.24 9.39 7.00
C PHE A 102 2.30 8.31 7.15
N PRO A 103 2.54 7.85 8.39
CA PRO A 103 3.49 6.77 8.63
C PRO A 103 3.09 5.48 7.92
N PHE A 104 4.07 4.60 7.72
CA PHE A 104 3.79 3.25 7.23
C PHE A 104 2.85 2.48 8.16
N GLN A 105 2.09 1.53 7.63
CA GLN A 105 1.13 0.74 8.42
C GLN A 105 1.79 0.04 9.63
N MET A 106 3.03 -0.43 9.50
CA MET A 106 3.76 -1.01 10.63
C MET A 106 4.06 0.02 11.73
N ALA A 107 4.39 1.27 11.35
CA ALA A 107 4.59 2.36 12.30
C ALA A 107 3.28 2.71 13.01
N THR A 108 2.16 2.77 12.28
CA THR A 108 0.82 2.94 12.86
C THR A 108 0.48 1.81 13.82
N ALA A 109 0.77 0.56 13.46
CA ALA A 109 0.54 -0.58 14.34
C ALA A 109 1.41 -0.56 15.60
N ALA A 110 2.61 0.02 15.52
CA ALA A 110 3.48 0.20 16.68
C ALA A 110 2.96 1.29 17.62
N ALA A 111 2.41 2.38 17.07
CA ALA A 111 1.89 3.52 17.82
C ALA A 111 0.58 3.25 18.56
N ILE A 112 -0.30 2.41 17.99
CA ILE A 112 -1.69 2.26 18.45
C ILE A 112 -1.89 0.99 19.28
N ASP A 113 -2.24 1.13 20.56
CA ASP A 113 -2.72 0.02 21.38
C ASP A 113 -4.23 -0.18 21.20
N LYS A 114 -4.61 -1.27 20.55
CA LYS A 114 -6.02 -1.66 20.34
C LYS A 114 -6.86 -1.87 21.60
N ASN A 115 -6.26 -1.82 22.79
CA ASN A 115 -6.97 -1.91 24.07
C ASN A 115 -7.13 -0.55 24.77
N ARG A 116 -6.62 0.54 24.18
CA ARG A 116 -6.70 1.90 24.70
C ARG A 116 -7.69 2.72 23.87
N PRO A 117 -8.85 3.13 24.43
CA PRO A 117 -9.86 3.87 23.69
C PRO A 117 -9.36 5.15 23.01
N GLU A 118 -8.42 5.85 23.64
CA GLU A 118 -7.78 7.05 23.10
C GLU A 118 -6.96 6.77 21.82
N ASP A 119 -6.26 5.64 21.76
CA ASP A 119 -5.47 5.23 20.60
C ASP A 119 -6.41 4.78 19.45
N ILE A 120 -7.53 4.14 19.78
CA ILE A 120 -8.56 3.77 18.79
C ILE A 120 -9.18 5.04 18.17
N LEU A 121 -9.51 6.04 19.00
CA LEU A 121 -10.05 7.32 18.50
C LEU A 121 -9.02 8.04 17.63
N LEU A 122 -7.75 8.04 18.02
CA LEU A 122 -6.68 8.62 17.22
C LEU A 122 -6.54 7.89 15.87
N LEU A 123 -6.61 6.56 15.85
CA LEU A 123 -6.61 5.77 14.62
C LEU A 123 -7.78 6.15 13.71
N ASP A 124 -8.99 6.31 14.26
CA ASP A 124 -10.16 6.72 13.48
C ASP A 124 -9.95 8.10 12.83
N ILE A 125 -9.38 9.05 13.58
CA ILE A 125 -9.04 10.39 13.09
C ILE A 125 -7.99 10.32 11.97
N VAL A 126 -6.95 9.49 12.12
CA VAL A 126 -5.92 9.27 11.09
C VAL A 126 -6.54 8.74 9.80
N ILE A 127 -7.38 7.71 9.88
CA ILE A 127 -8.01 7.10 8.71
C ILE A 127 -8.98 8.09 8.05
N GLN A 128 -9.73 8.87 8.83
CA GLN A 128 -10.58 9.94 8.32
C GLN A 128 -9.75 10.99 7.59
N ALA A 129 -8.61 11.43 8.13
CA ALA A 129 -7.74 12.40 7.49
C ALA A 129 -7.23 11.90 6.12
N VAL A 130 -6.73 10.65 6.05
CA VAL A 130 -6.33 10.02 4.78
C VAL A 130 -7.49 9.98 3.79
N THR A 131 -8.67 9.59 4.26
CA THR A 131 -9.88 9.47 3.43
C THR A 131 -10.38 10.82 2.93
N TYR A 132 -10.34 11.85 3.76
CA TYR A 132 -10.81 13.19 3.42
C TYR A 132 -9.89 13.89 2.42
N GLU A 133 -8.57 13.72 2.54
CA GLU A 133 -7.63 14.20 1.53
C GLU A 133 -7.83 13.47 0.19
N ALA A 134 -8.11 12.16 0.22
CA ALA A 134 -8.45 11.41 -0.99
C ALA A 134 -9.69 12.01 -1.69
N ILE A 135 -10.75 12.29 -0.92
CA ILE A 135 -11.98 12.93 -1.44
C ILE A 135 -11.71 14.32 -2.02
N ASP A 136 -10.91 15.13 -1.31
CA ASP A 136 -10.60 16.50 -1.72
C ASP A 136 -9.91 16.53 -3.10
N ILE A 137 -8.93 15.63 -3.29
CA ILE A 137 -8.19 15.44 -4.54
C ILE A 137 -9.05 14.85 -5.66
N GLY A 138 -10.15 14.17 -5.30
CA GLY A 138 -11.06 13.51 -6.25
C GLY A 138 -10.79 12.02 -6.43
N ILE A 139 -9.99 11.40 -5.54
CA ILE A 139 -9.78 9.96 -5.46
C ILE A 139 -11.02 9.33 -4.82
N ASN A 140 -11.62 8.36 -5.51
CA ASN A 140 -12.81 7.66 -5.04
C ASN A 140 -12.60 6.15 -4.81
N MET A 141 -11.44 5.63 -5.19
CA MET A 141 -11.03 4.24 -4.99
C MET A 141 -9.60 4.18 -4.43
N PRO A 142 -9.36 4.60 -3.18
CA PRO A 142 -8.03 4.50 -2.59
C PRO A 142 -7.65 3.02 -2.46
N LEU A 143 -6.45 2.67 -2.95
CA LEU A 143 -6.01 1.27 -3.00
C LEU A 143 -5.44 0.83 -1.64
N ILE A 144 -6.28 0.87 -0.60
CA ILE A 144 -5.93 0.60 0.81
C ILE A 144 -7.05 -0.18 1.50
N PRO A 145 -6.76 -0.95 2.57
CA PRO A 145 -5.45 -1.16 3.20
C PRO A 145 -4.64 -2.32 2.60
N VAL A 146 -3.33 -2.33 2.83
CA VAL A 146 -2.54 -3.57 2.73
C VAL A 146 -2.97 -4.53 3.85
N MET A 147 -3.31 -5.75 3.47
CA MET A 147 -3.82 -6.83 4.32
C MET A 147 -2.90 -8.05 4.34
N ASP A 148 -1.75 -7.94 3.69
CA ASP A 148 -0.69 -8.93 3.75
C ASP A 148 -0.12 -9.03 5.16
N ILE A 149 0.30 -10.23 5.55
CA ILE A 149 0.89 -10.50 6.87
C ILE A 149 2.38 -10.73 6.68
N ASN A 150 3.23 -9.84 7.20
CA ASN A 150 4.66 -9.90 6.94
C ASN A 150 5.37 -10.98 7.79
N GLN A 151 5.11 -12.25 7.50
CA GLN A 151 5.69 -13.39 8.21
C GLN A 151 7.12 -13.68 7.76
N ASN A 152 7.47 -13.32 6.53
CA ASN A 152 8.85 -13.40 6.06
C ASN A 152 9.58 -12.07 6.35
N PRO A 153 10.58 -12.06 7.25
CA PRO A 153 11.31 -10.85 7.59
C PRO A 153 12.20 -10.33 6.44
N ASP A 154 12.50 -11.17 5.46
CA ASP A 154 13.28 -10.83 4.27
C ASP A 154 12.39 -10.43 3.07
N ASN A 155 11.07 -10.27 3.29
CA ASN A 155 10.15 -9.83 2.25
C ASN A 155 10.55 -8.44 1.71
N PRO A 156 10.95 -8.33 0.43
CA PRO A 156 11.50 -7.09 -0.13
C PRO A 156 10.43 -6.06 -0.50
N ILE A 157 9.15 -6.45 -0.52
CA ILE A 157 8.04 -5.63 -0.99
C ILE A 157 7.10 -5.20 0.13
N ILE A 158 6.64 -6.15 0.96
CA ILE A 158 5.58 -5.90 1.96
C ILE A 158 6.19 -5.22 3.17
N CYS A 159 6.96 -5.95 3.98
CA CYS A 159 7.70 -5.42 5.13
C CYS A 159 6.89 -4.36 5.90
N THR A 160 7.35 -3.12 5.97
CA THR A 160 6.72 -2.03 6.73
C THR A 160 5.38 -1.57 6.17
N ARG A 161 5.01 -1.94 4.93
CA ARG A 161 3.67 -1.70 4.36
C ARG A 161 2.59 -2.53 5.02
N ALA A 162 2.91 -3.67 5.63
CA ALA A 162 1.95 -4.44 6.42
C ALA A 162 1.91 -3.94 7.86
N PHE A 163 0.74 -4.06 8.51
CA PHE A 163 0.62 -3.73 9.94
C PHE A 163 1.47 -4.63 10.86
N SER A 164 1.60 -5.94 10.56
CA SER A 164 2.16 -6.91 11.50
C SER A 164 2.48 -8.26 10.83
N ASP A 165 3.22 -9.12 11.54
CA ASP A 165 3.39 -10.55 11.23
C ASP A 165 2.28 -11.42 11.88
N ASN A 166 1.38 -10.80 12.65
CA ASN A 166 0.26 -11.44 13.31
C ASN A 166 -1.04 -11.26 12.52
N PRO A 167 -1.69 -12.35 12.06
CA PRO A 167 -2.93 -12.28 11.28
C PRO A 167 -4.02 -11.44 11.98
N ARG A 168 -4.21 -11.61 13.29
CA ARG A 168 -5.28 -10.94 14.05
C ARG A 168 -5.04 -9.44 14.17
N THR A 169 -3.78 -9.02 14.27
CA THR A 169 -3.42 -7.60 14.28
C THR A 169 -3.72 -6.96 12.93
N VAL A 170 -3.26 -7.58 11.83
CA VAL A 170 -3.53 -7.11 10.46
C VAL A 170 -5.04 -7.01 10.21
N ALA A 171 -5.79 -8.05 10.56
CA ALA A 171 -7.24 -8.06 10.39
C ALA A 171 -7.96 -6.97 11.19
N TRP A 172 -7.51 -6.65 12.40
CA TRP A 172 -8.14 -5.64 13.24
C TRP A 172 -7.94 -4.21 12.70
N PHE A 173 -6.69 -3.85 12.35
CA PHE A 173 -6.39 -2.56 11.75
C PHE A 173 -7.06 -2.43 10.38
N GLY A 174 -6.89 -3.44 9.53
CA GLY A 174 -7.48 -3.47 8.20
C GLY A 174 -8.99 -3.29 8.18
N SER A 175 -9.69 -3.96 9.10
CA SER A 175 -11.16 -3.82 9.22
C SER A 175 -11.58 -2.41 9.64
N HIS A 176 -10.79 -1.69 10.45
CA HIS A 176 -11.07 -0.29 10.79
C HIS A 176 -10.89 0.63 9.57
N TYR A 177 -9.79 0.45 8.83
CA TYR A 177 -9.55 1.18 7.58
C TYR A 177 -10.71 1.02 6.61
N ILE A 178 -11.12 -0.23 6.36
CA ILE A 178 -12.22 -0.55 5.45
C ILE A 178 -13.50 0.17 5.90
N LYS A 179 -13.91 0.01 7.16
CA LYS A 179 -15.17 0.62 7.64
C LYS A 179 -15.22 2.13 7.46
N ILE A 180 -14.14 2.84 7.77
CA ILE A 180 -14.11 4.31 7.68
C ILE A 180 -14.05 4.78 6.22
N VAL A 181 -13.24 4.13 5.39
CA VAL A 181 -13.15 4.43 3.95
C VAL A 181 -14.53 4.21 3.29
N GLU A 182 -15.17 3.07 3.56
CA GLU A 182 -16.48 2.73 3.02
C GLU A 182 -17.58 3.66 3.53
N ALA A 183 -17.55 4.04 4.80
CA ALA A 183 -18.51 4.98 5.43
C ALA A 183 -18.40 6.40 4.87
N SER A 184 -17.22 6.78 4.37
CA SER A 184 -16.99 8.08 3.72
C SER A 184 -17.44 8.11 2.25
N GLY A 185 -18.01 7.00 1.76
CA GLY A 185 -18.51 6.88 0.39
C GLY A 185 -17.48 6.45 -0.64
N LEU A 186 -16.22 6.20 -0.23
CA LEU A 186 -15.18 5.67 -1.10
C LEU A 186 -15.29 4.14 -1.22
N ILE A 187 -14.45 3.57 -2.10
CA ILE A 187 -14.30 2.12 -2.30
C ILE A 187 -12.93 1.70 -1.76
N SER A 188 -12.91 0.99 -0.63
CA SER A 188 -11.70 0.38 -0.08
C SER A 188 -11.24 -0.80 -0.92
N CYS A 189 -9.93 -1.06 -0.92
CA CYS A 189 -9.29 -2.11 -1.69
C CYS A 189 -8.22 -2.85 -0.84
N PRO A 190 -8.62 -3.81 -0.01
CA PRO A 190 -7.75 -4.80 0.62
C PRO A 190 -6.84 -5.49 -0.39
N LYS A 191 -5.54 -5.55 -0.11
CA LYS A 191 -4.54 -6.12 -1.03
C LYS A 191 -3.39 -6.85 -0.31
N HIS A 192 -2.74 -7.85 -0.90
CA HIS A 192 -2.96 -8.41 -2.24
C HIS A 192 -3.45 -9.85 -2.08
N PHE A 193 -4.74 -10.09 -2.31
CA PHE A 193 -5.35 -11.41 -2.09
C PHE A 193 -4.67 -12.47 -3.00
N PRO A 194 -4.41 -13.69 -2.48
CA PRO A 194 -4.77 -14.20 -1.16
C PRO A 194 -3.69 -14.04 -0.07
N GLY A 195 -2.77 -13.08 -0.23
CA GLY A 195 -1.73 -12.69 0.72
C GLY A 195 -0.32 -12.80 0.12
N HIS A 196 0.43 -11.70 0.10
CA HIS A 196 1.80 -11.56 -0.46
C HIS A 196 2.88 -11.50 0.64
N GLY A 197 2.50 -11.74 1.89
CA GLY A 197 3.35 -11.43 3.03
C GLY A 197 4.47 -12.45 3.33
N ASP A 198 4.36 -13.67 2.81
CA ASP A 198 5.32 -14.76 3.05
C ASP A 198 6.11 -15.16 1.80
N THR A 199 6.82 -14.19 1.21
CA THR A 199 7.75 -14.43 0.10
C THR A 199 8.98 -13.53 0.23
N ALA A 200 10.14 -14.04 -0.19
CA ALA A 200 11.36 -13.27 -0.37
C ALA A 200 11.56 -12.83 -1.84
N ILE A 201 10.68 -13.27 -2.75
CA ILE A 201 10.72 -12.95 -4.18
C ILE A 201 9.84 -11.74 -4.45
N ASP A 202 10.41 -10.77 -5.18
CA ASP A 202 9.69 -9.60 -5.64
C ASP A 202 8.84 -9.92 -6.89
N SER A 203 7.50 -9.79 -6.80
CA SER A 203 6.56 -10.04 -7.91
C SER A 203 6.78 -9.14 -9.14
N HIS A 204 7.48 -8.02 -9.00
CA HIS A 204 7.84 -7.19 -10.13
C HIS A 204 8.96 -7.84 -10.97
N ILE A 205 9.80 -8.65 -10.33
CA ILE A 205 10.97 -9.30 -10.92
C ILE A 205 10.64 -10.72 -11.41
N ALA A 206 9.98 -11.53 -10.56
CA ALA A 206 9.63 -12.92 -10.85
C ALA A 206 8.36 -13.34 -10.11
N LEU A 207 7.69 -14.40 -10.57
CA LEU A 207 6.45 -14.91 -9.95
C LEU A 207 6.75 -15.48 -8.55
N PRO A 208 6.21 -14.91 -7.46
CA PRO A 208 6.43 -15.44 -6.11
C PRO A 208 5.57 -16.68 -5.86
N ILE A 209 6.14 -17.64 -5.12
CA ILE A 209 5.48 -18.91 -4.78
C ILE A 209 5.27 -18.99 -3.27
N ILE A 210 4.03 -19.21 -2.83
CA ILE A 210 3.69 -19.44 -1.42
C ILE A 210 3.37 -20.92 -1.22
N ALA A 211 4.28 -21.63 -0.55
CA ALA A 211 4.24 -23.08 -0.36
C ALA A 211 3.56 -23.49 0.96
N LYS A 212 2.43 -22.86 1.30
CA LYS A 212 1.62 -23.21 2.49
C LYS A 212 0.51 -24.18 2.16
N SER A 213 0.07 -24.97 3.15
CA SER A 213 -1.15 -25.76 3.04
C SER A 213 -2.38 -24.85 3.01
N ARG A 214 -3.50 -25.35 2.45
CA ARG A 214 -4.77 -24.62 2.45
C ARG A 214 -5.24 -24.27 3.86
N ASP A 215 -5.08 -25.18 4.81
CA ASP A 215 -5.50 -24.98 6.21
C ASP A 215 -4.66 -23.92 6.91
N ASP A 216 -3.37 -23.83 6.60
CA ASP A 216 -2.51 -22.77 7.12
C ASP A 216 -2.90 -21.43 6.51
N LEU A 217 -3.08 -21.36 5.17
CA LEU A 217 -3.55 -20.16 4.49
C LEU A 217 -4.84 -19.60 5.10
N MET A 218 -5.81 -20.46 5.43
CA MET A 218 -7.07 -20.05 6.09
C MET A 218 -6.86 -19.44 7.49
N LYS A 219 -5.84 -19.89 8.22
CA LYS A 219 -5.51 -19.38 9.57
C LYS A 219 -4.61 -18.14 9.52
N THR A 220 -3.85 -17.98 8.45
CA THR A 220 -2.92 -16.86 8.24
C THR A 220 -3.40 -15.96 7.10
N ASP A 221 -2.93 -16.18 5.88
CA ASP A 221 -2.93 -15.23 4.76
C ASP A 221 -4.35 -14.82 4.31
N LEU A 222 -5.29 -15.77 4.31
CA LEU A 222 -6.69 -15.51 3.95
C LEU A 222 -7.49 -14.86 5.08
N MET A 223 -7.06 -15.01 6.33
CA MET A 223 -7.85 -14.58 7.49
C MET A 223 -8.12 -13.06 7.48
N PRO A 224 -7.14 -12.16 7.23
CA PRO A 224 -7.41 -10.74 7.06
C PRO A 224 -8.44 -10.45 5.95
N PHE A 225 -8.40 -11.16 4.83
CA PHE A 225 -9.36 -10.94 3.73
C PHE A 225 -10.77 -11.42 4.06
N ILE A 226 -10.92 -12.51 4.83
CA ILE A 226 -12.22 -12.90 5.38
C ILE A 226 -12.79 -11.77 6.25
N ARG A 227 -11.96 -11.16 7.11
CA ARG A 227 -12.37 -10.00 7.91
C ARG A 227 -12.63 -8.76 7.08
N ALA A 228 -11.93 -8.59 5.98
CA ALA A 228 -12.17 -7.49 5.04
C ALA A 228 -13.55 -7.60 4.38
N ILE A 229 -13.96 -8.81 4.00
CA ILE A 229 -15.29 -9.10 3.46
C ILE A 229 -16.36 -8.82 4.53
N GLU A 230 -16.15 -9.31 5.76
CA GLU A 230 -17.05 -9.04 6.90
C GLU A 230 -17.17 -7.54 7.23
N ALA A 231 -16.08 -6.78 7.03
CA ALA A 231 -16.04 -5.34 7.24
C ALA A 231 -16.72 -4.54 6.12
N GLY A 232 -17.11 -5.19 5.02
CA GLY A 232 -17.84 -4.58 3.91
C GLY A 232 -16.96 -3.97 2.82
N ALA A 233 -15.77 -4.52 2.58
CA ALA A 233 -14.88 -4.05 1.52
C ALA A 233 -15.58 -3.97 0.14
N GLY A 234 -15.44 -2.84 -0.54
CA GLY A 234 -16.07 -2.57 -1.84
C GLY A 234 -15.32 -3.17 -3.02
N SER A 235 -14.00 -3.33 -2.90
CA SER A 235 -13.16 -4.08 -3.84
C SER A 235 -12.15 -4.96 -3.10
N ILE A 236 -11.47 -5.87 -3.80
CA ILE A 236 -10.29 -6.62 -3.35
C ILE A 236 -9.31 -6.70 -4.54
N MET A 237 -8.03 -6.42 -4.29
CA MET A 237 -6.97 -6.58 -5.28
C MET A 237 -6.38 -7.99 -5.22
N ILE A 238 -6.23 -8.64 -6.38
CA ILE A 238 -5.63 -9.97 -6.53
C ILE A 238 -4.16 -9.84 -6.93
N GLY A 239 -3.25 -10.39 -6.12
CA GLY A 239 -1.82 -10.40 -6.40
C GLY A 239 -1.43 -11.38 -7.52
N HIS A 240 -0.30 -11.11 -8.18
CA HIS A 240 0.33 -12.04 -9.12
C HIS A 240 1.23 -13.04 -8.39
N LEU A 241 0.61 -14.05 -7.76
CA LEU A 241 1.26 -15.03 -6.88
C LEU A 241 0.86 -16.45 -7.24
N GLN A 242 1.79 -17.40 -7.21
CA GLN A 242 1.48 -18.81 -7.35
C GLN A 242 1.32 -19.47 -5.98
N ILE A 243 0.21 -20.18 -5.78
CA ILE A 243 -0.10 -20.84 -4.51
C ILE A 243 -0.55 -22.27 -4.81
N PRO A 244 0.41 -23.21 -4.93
CA PRO A 244 0.15 -24.56 -5.42
C PRO A 244 -0.95 -25.33 -4.66
N ALA A 245 -1.15 -25.01 -3.37
CA ALA A 245 -2.21 -25.62 -2.56
C ALA A 245 -3.63 -25.16 -2.95
N LEU A 246 -3.77 -24.04 -3.66
CA LEU A 246 -5.04 -23.52 -4.17
C LEU A 246 -5.19 -23.78 -5.68
N ASP A 247 -4.16 -23.45 -6.46
CA ASP A 247 -4.09 -23.73 -7.89
C ASP A 247 -2.66 -23.68 -8.44
N SER A 248 -2.43 -24.32 -9.59
CA SER A 248 -1.13 -24.27 -10.25
C SER A 248 -0.90 -22.95 -11.00
N LYS A 249 -1.97 -22.22 -11.36
CA LYS A 249 -1.90 -20.91 -12.00
C LYS A 249 -1.66 -19.79 -10.99
N PRO A 250 -1.10 -18.64 -11.41
CA PRO A 250 -1.12 -17.42 -10.61
C PRO A 250 -2.53 -17.06 -10.16
N ALA A 251 -2.67 -16.47 -8.97
CA ALA A 251 -3.95 -16.13 -8.37
C ALA A 251 -4.83 -15.25 -9.28
N SER A 252 -4.23 -14.27 -9.95
CA SER A 252 -4.91 -13.37 -10.90
C SER A 252 -5.47 -14.08 -12.14
N LEU A 253 -4.98 -15.27 -12.48
CA LEU A 253 -5.41 -16.08 -13.63
C LEU A 253 -6.24 -17.30 -13.22
N SER A 254 -6.46 -17.51 -11.91
CA SER A 254 -7.06 -18.73 -11.39
C SER A 254 -8.54 -18.55 -11.09
N LYS A 255 -9.37 -19.25 -11.86
CA LYS A 255 -10.80 -19.38 -11.59
C LYS A 255 -11.08 -20.06 -10.24
N LYS A 256 -10.24 -21.01 -9.82
CA LYS A 256 -10.38 -21.67 -8.51
C LYS A 256 -10.18 -20.68 -7.36
N ILE A 257 -9.21 -19.79 -7.49
CA ILE A 257 -8.90 -18.79 -6.45
C ILE A 257 -9.93 -17.65 -6.46
N ILE A 258 -10.24 -17.09 -7.63
CA ILE A 258 -11.12 -15.91 -7.72
C ILE A 258 -12.59 -16.31 -7.65
N THR A 259 -13.04 -17.21 -8.51
CA THR A 259 -14.47 -17.57 -8.57
C THR A 259 -14.85 -18.55 -7.47
N ASP A 260 -14.13 -19.66 -7.33
CA ASP A 260 -14.58 -20.73 -6.42
C ASP A 260 -14.26 -20.40 -4.96
N LEU A 261 -13.05 -19.94 -4.64
CA LEU A 261 -12.69 -19.55 -3.28
C LEU A 261 -13.24 -18.16 -2.94
N LEU A 262 -12.77 -17.08 -3.59
CA LEU A 262 -13.11 -15.72 -3.14
C LEU A 262 -14.60 -15.39 -3.30
N ARG A 263 -15.19 -15.62 -4.47
CA ARG A 263 -16.61 -15.26 -4.71
C ARG A 263 -17.60 -16.25 -4.09
N LYS A 264 -17.42 -17.56 -4.30
CA LYS A 264 -18.40 -18.57 -3.83
C LYS A 264 -18.17 -18.97 -2.38
N GLU A 265 -16.97 -19.42 -2.02
CA GLU A 265 -16.71 -19.93 -0.67
C GLU A 265 -16.65 -18.81 0.38
N LEU A 266 -15.91 -17.73 0.11
CA LEU A 266 -15.78 -16.59 1.02
C LEU A 266 -16.91 -15.56 0.86
N GLY A 267 -17.75 -15.69 -0.17
CA GLY A 267 -18.94 -14.87 -0.36
C GLY A 267 -18.68 -13.42 -0.79
N PHE A 268 -17.53 -13.13 -1.42
CA PHE A 268 -17.21 -11.77 -1.84
C PHE A 268 -17.99 -11.35 -3.11
N ASN A 269 -18.77 -10.27 -2.97
CA ASN A 269 -19.65 -9.75 -4.02
C ASN A 269 -19.23 -8.36 -4.54
N GLY A 270 -18.13 -7.80 -4.04
CA GLY A 270 -17.57 -6.53 -4.50
C GLY A 270 -16.77 -6.69 -5.79
N LEU A 271 -16.00 -5.64 -6.10
CA LEU A 271 -15.13 -5.61 -7.27
C LEU A 271 -13.86 -6.43 -7.04
N VAL A 272 -13.55 -7.34 -7.95
CA VAL A 272 -12.25 -8.01 -8.02
C VAL A 272 -11.37 -7.25 -9.01
N ILE A 273 -10.24 -6.74 -8.53
CA ILE A 273 -9.31 -5.92 -9.31
C ILE A 273 -7.98 -6.67 -9.40
N THR A 274 -7.32 -6.67 -10.56
CA THR A 274 -5.95 -7.20 -10.63
C THR A 274 -4.97 -6.28 -9.92
N ASP A 275 -3.83 -6.83 -9.48
CA ASP A 275 -2.61 -6.02 -9.38
C ASP A 275 -2.20 -5.49 -10.78
N ALA A 276 -1.18 -4.64 -10.85
CA ALA A 276 -0.79 -3.97 -12.09
C ALA A 276 -0.38 -4.97 -13.20
N LEU A 277 -1.15 -5.03 -14.29
CA LEU A 277 -0.94 -5.99 -15.38
C LEU A 277 0.36 -5.77 -16.16
N ASN A 278 1.00 -4.61 -16.05
CA ASN A 278 2.30 -4.34 -16.65
C ASN A 278 3.49 -4.99 -15.91
N MET A 279 3.26 -5.68 -14.79
CA MET A 279 4.28 -6.38 -14.03
C MET A 279 4.84 -7.61 -14.77
N SER A 280 6.11 -7.95 -14.52
CA SER A 280 6.79 -9.05 -15.22
C SER A 280 6.26 -10.45 -14.90
N ALA A 281 5.55 -10.62 -13.78
CA ALA A 281 5.12 -11.92 -13.27
C ALA A 281 4.24 -12.74 -14.23
N LEU A 282 3.61 -12.09 -15.21
CA LEU A 282 2.67 -12.73 -16.15
C LEU A 282 3.20 -12.83 -17.59
N LYS A 283 4.48 -12.50 -17.84
CA LYS A 283 5.06 -12.42 -19.20
C LYS A 283 5.00 -13.71 -20.01
N ASP A 284 4.95 -14.87 -19.34
CA ASP A 284 4.96 -16.18 -19.99
C ASP A 284 3.55 -16.75 -20.24
N PHE A 285 2.49 -16.00 -19.92
CA PHE A 285 1.10 -16.41 -20.12
C PHE A 285 0.53 -15.85 -21.43
N GLY A 286 -0.61 -16.41 -21.87
CA GLY A 286 -1.24 -16.07 -23.14
C GLY A 286 -1.95 -14.71 -23.09
N ASN A 287 -3.22 -14.67 -23.48
CA ASN A 287 -4.03 -13.45 -23.38
C ASN A 287 -4.38 -13.16 -21.91
N VAL A 288 -3.44 -12.56 -21.18
CA VAL A 288 -3.56 -12.28 -19.74
C VAL A 288 -4.85 -11.52 -19.39
N PRO A 289 -5.24 -10.44 -20.10
CA PRO A 289 -6.53 -9.78 -19.88
C PRO A 289 -7.72 -10.73 -19.95
N ALA A 290 -7.77 -11.58 -20.98
CA ALA A 290 -8.87 -12.53 -21.17
C ALA A 290 -8.91 -13.59 -20.06
N GLU A 291 -7.76 -14.15 -19.70
CA GLU A 291 -7.65 -15.13 -18.62
C GLU A 291 -8.09 -14.55 -17.26
N CYS A 292 -7.71 -13.30 -16.95
CA CYS A 292 -8.17 -12.59 -15.76
C CYS A 292 -9.69 -12.47 -15.70
N ILE A 293 -10.32 -11.96 -16.77
CA ILE A 293 -11.78 -11.81 -16.83
C ILE A 293 -12.48 -13.17 -16.72
N ASN A 294 -11.97 -14.19 -17.42
CA ASN A 294 -12.54 -15.54 -17.37
C ASN A 294 -12.36 -16.22 -15.98
N ALA A 295 -11.32 -15.84 -15.23
CA ALA A 295 -11.14 -16.25 -13.84
C ALA A 295 -12.14 -15.56 -12.88
N GLY A 296 -12.74 -14.45 -13.29
CA GLY A 296 -13.76 -13.71 -12.56
C GLY A 296 -13.32 -12.33 -12.06
N VAL A 297 -12.25 -11.76 -12.62
CA VAL A 297 -11.86 -10.35 -12.41
C VAL A 297 -12.91 -9.41 -12.99
N ASP A 298 -13.18 -8.29 -12.31
CA ASP A 298 -14.04 -7.22 -12.84
C ASP A 298 -13.22 -6.09 -13.47
N ILE A 299 -12.06 -5.74 -12.90
CA ILE A 299 -11.23 -4.61 -13.34
C ILE A 299 -9.79 -5.04 -13.61
N LEU A 300 -9.31 -4.71 -14.81
CA LEU A 300 -7.93 -4.84 -15.27
C LEU A 300 -7.18 -3.55 -14.97
N LEU A 301 -6.33 -3.59 -13.94
CA LEU A 301 -5.59 -2.45 -13.44
C LEU A 301 -4.25 -2.30 -14.15
N HIS A 302 -3.95 -1.08 -14.55
CA HIS A 302 -2.66 -0.66 -15.11
C HIS A 302 -2.13 -1.58 -16.24
N PRO A 303 -2.93 -1.91 -17.28
CA PRO A 303 -2.39 -2.56 -18.47
C PRO A 303 -1.35 -1.66 -19.16
N VAL A 304 -0.55 -2.26 -20.04
CA VAL A 304 0.45 -1.51 -20.84
C VAL A 304 -0.23 -0.47 -21.72
N ASP A 305 -1.31 -0.84 -22.41
CA ASP A 305 -2.12 0.09 -23.22
C ASP A 305 -3.59 -0.36 -23.26
N ALA A 306 -4.52 0.57 -22.99
CA ALA A 306 -5.94 0.27 -22.89
C ALA A 306 -6.59 -0.10 -24.24
N ASP A 307 -6.19 0.55 -25.33
CA ASP A 307 -6.75 0.27 -26.66
C ASP A 307 -6.33 -1.13 -27.13
N VAL A 308 -5.08 -1.54 -26.82
CA VAL A 308 -4.58 -2.89 -27.07
C VAL A 308 -5.38 -3.92 -26.26
N THR A 309 -5.55 -3.68 -24.95
CA THR A 309 -6.33 -4.57 -24.09
C THR A 309 -7.77 -4.75 -24.58
N VAL A 310 -8.44 -3.70 -25.06
CA VAL A 310 -9.77 -3.85 -25.67
C VAL A 310 -9.75 -4.75 -26.90
N LYS A 311 -8.74 -4.64 -27.77
CA LYS A 311 -8.59 -5.53 -28.95
C LYS A 311 -8.38 -6.98 -28.54
N GLU A 312 -7.58 -7.22 -27.52
CA GLU A 312 -7.33 -8.56 -26.97
C GLU A 312 -8.61 -9.19 -26.40
N LEU A 313 -9.42 -8.40 -25.69
CA LEU A 313 -10.72 -8.84 -25.17
C LEU A 313 -11.73 -9.11 -26.29
N LEU A 314 -11.78 -8.28 -27.34
CA LEU A 314 -12.63 -8.55 -28.51
C LEU A 314 -12.27 -9.87 -29.18
N SER A 315 -10.97 -10.10 -29.43
CA SER A 315 -10.47 -11.34 -30.03
C SER A 315 -10.87 -12.56 -29.19
N ALA A 316 -10.76 -12.45 -27.86
CA ALA A 316 -11.13 -13.52 -26.93
C ALA A 316 -12.66 -13.78 -26.88
N ILE A 317 -13.48 -12.77 -27.13
CA ILE A 317 -14.95 -12.95 -27.26
C ILE A 317 -15.27 -13.63 -28.59
N GLU A 318 -14.67 -13.17 -29.68
CA GLU A 318 -14.85 -13.75 -31.02
C GLU A 318 -14.42 -15.22 -31.08
N SER A 319 -13.33 -15.57 -30.39
CA SER A 319 -12.83 -16.94 -30.25
C SER A 319 -13.57 -17.78 -29.21
N LYS A 320 -14.52 -17.19 -28.46
CA LYS A 320 -15.26 -17.80 -27.34
C LYS A 320 -14.38 -18.26 -26.17
N GLU A 321 -13.21 -17.66 -26.01
CA GLU A 321 -12.35 -17.82 -24.83
C GLU A 321 -12.98 -17.18 -23.58
N ILE A 322 -13.70 -16.06 -23.75
CA ILE A 322 -14.49 -15.40 -22.70
C ILE A 322 -15.97 -15.51 -23.03
N GLY A 323 -16.78 -15.95 -22.06
CA GLY A 323 -18.24 -15.92 -22.18
C GLY A 323 -18.81 -14.52 -21.97
N GLU A 324 -19.81 -14.13 -22.77
CA GLU A 324 -20.51 -12.84 -22.64
C GLU A 324 -21.09 -12.60 -21.24
N ASP A 325 -21.57 -13.66 -20.58
CA ASP A 325 -22.10 -13.60 -19.22
C ASP A 325 -21.06 -13.12 -18.19
N GLN A 326 -19.77 -13.43 -18.40
CA GLN A 326 -18.72 -12.99 -17.47
C GLN A 326 -18.48 -11.49 -17.58
N ILE A 327 -18.51 -10.97 -18.81
CA ILE A 327 -18.42 -9.53 -19.06
C ILE A 327 -19.65 -8.83 -18.50
N ALA A 328 -20.84 -9.36 -18.73
CA ALA A 328 -22.08 -8.80 -18.19
C ALA A 328 -22.06 -8.73 -16.65
N GLY A 329 -21.64 -9.81 -15.98
CA GLY A 329 -21.52 -9.85 -14.52
C GLY A 329 -20.48 -8.86 -13.98
N ALA A 330 -19.33 -8.71 -14.64
CA ALA A 330 -18.33 -7.72 -14.27
C ALA A 330 -18.86 -6.28 -14.40
N LEU A 331 -19.53 -5.99 -15.52
CA LEU A 331 -20.13 -4.68 -15.76
C LEU A 331 -21.24 -4.35 -14.75
N GLU A 332 -22.06 -5.32 -14.36
CA GLU A 332 -23.08 -5.11 -13.34
C GLU A 332 -22.45 -4.67 -12.00
N ARG A 333 -21.38 -5.33 -11.56
CA ARG A 333 -20.65 -4.95 -10.33
C ARG A 333 -20.00 -3.58 -10.46
N ILE A 334 -19.38 -3.29 -11.61
CA ILE A 334 -18.80 -1.97 -11.89
C ILE A 334 -19.85 -0.88 -11.78
N MET A 335 -21.00 -1.06 -12.42
CA MET A 335 -22.06 -0.04 -12.43
C MET A 335 -22.67 0.15 -11.04
N LYS A 336 -22.85 -0.94 -10.28
CA LYS A 336 -23.24 -0.87 -8.87
C LYS A 336 -22.25 -0.06 -8.04
N ALA A 337 -20.95 -0.33 -8.18
CA ALA A 337 -19.91 0.40 -7.47
C ALA A 337 -19.83 1.88 -7.89
N LYS A 338 -20.02 2.19 -9.18
CA LYS A 338 -20.10 3.57 -9.69
C LYS A 338 -21.29 4.34 -9.14
N GLY A 339 -22.41 3.66 -8.91
CA GLY A 339 -23.56 4.24 -8.22
C GLY A 339 -23.20 4.78 -6.83
N LYS A 340 -22.34 4.08 -6.08
CA LYS A 340 -21.89 4.48 -4.74
C LYS A 340 -21.07 5.77 -4.76
N ILE A 341 -20.15 5.92 -5.70
CA ILE A 341 -19.20 7.06 -5.76
C ILE A 341 -19.78 8.32 -6.41
N SER A 342 -21.02 8.26 -6.92
CA SER A 342 -21.64 9.37 -7.64
C SER A 342 -22.00 10.59 -6.77
N ASN A 343 -22.09 10.41 -5.45
CA ASN A 343 -22.57 11.45 -4.51
C ASN A 343 -21.63 11.65 -3.31
N ILE A 344 -20.32 11.52 -3.50
CA ILE A 344 -19.33 11.76 -2.44
C ILE A 344 -19.38 13.23 -2.04
N LYS A 345 -19.63 13.49 -0.75
CA LYS A 345 -19.63 14.84 -0.19
C LYS A 345 -18.20 15.26 0.12
N LYS A 346 -17.79 16.43 -0.35
CA LYS A 346 -16.50 17.01 0.04
C LYS A 346 -16.54 17.42 1.52
N PRO A 347 -15.59 16.93 2.35
CA PRO A 347 -15.50 17.31 3.75
C PRO A 347 -14.93 18.73 3.90
N ASP A 348 -15.13 19.34 5.08
CA ASP A 348 -14.30 20.46 5.51
C ASP A 348 -12.93 19.92 5.92
N LEU A 349 -11.86 20.55 5.45
CA LEU A 349 -10.53 19.94 5.41
C LEU A 349 -9.45 20.88 5.90
N ASN A 350 -8.56 20.36 6.75
CA ASN A 350 -7.40 21.09 7.24
C ASN A 350 -6.12 20.24 7.15
N TYR A 351 -5.41 20.35 6.02
CA TYR A 351 -4.13 19.67 5.79
C TYR A 351 -3.09 19.95 6.90
N LYS A 352 -3.10 21.14 7.52
CA LYS A 352 -2.16 21.44 8.62
C LYS A 352 -2.48 20.60 9.86
N ALA A 353 -3.75 20.43 10.18
CA ALA A 353 -4.16 19.56 11.28
C ALA A 353 -3.81 18.09 11.00
N HIS A 354 -4.00 17.64 9.76
CA HIS A 354 -3.63 16.29 9.34
C HIS A 354 -2.13 16.04 9.45
N ALA A 355 -1.29 17.01 9.06
CA ALA A 355 0.15 16.93 9.21
C ALA A 355 0.57 16.79 10.69
N LEU A 356 -0.08 17.52 11.61
CA LEU A 356 0.18 17.40 13.05
C LEU A 356 -0.21 16.01 13.60
N ILE A 357 -1.34 15.47 13.14
CA ILE A 357 -1.78 14.11 13.52
C ILE A 357 -0.79 13.05 13.00
N SER A 358 -0.28 13.23 11.78
CA SER A 358 0.76 12.36 11.22
C SER A 358 2.06 12.41 12.03
N GLU A 359 2.49 13.61 12.45
CA GLU A 359 3.64 13.79 13.33
C GLU A 359 3.41 13.08 14.68
N GLN A 360 2.22 13.20 15.27
CA GLN A 360 1.87 12.53 16.52
C GLN A 360 1.98 11.00 16.41
N ILE A 361 1.50 10.39 15.32
CA ILE A 361 1.66 8.94 15.10
C ILE A 361 3.14 8.58 14.94
N SER A 362 3.92 9.41 14.24
CA SER A 362 5.36 9.19 14.08
C SER A 362 6.08 9.19 15.43
N ASP A 363 5.82 10.19 16.27
CA ASP A 363 6.35 10.30 17.64
C ASP A 363 5.96 9.08 18.49
N MET A 364 4.70 8.65 18.44
CA MET A 364 4.20 7.48 19.19
C MET A 364 4.75 6.15 18.66
N SER A 365 5.14 6.06 17.38
CA SER A 365 5.56 4.81 16.77
C SER A 365 6.96 4.35 17.20
N ILE A 366 7.81 5.25 17.67
CA ILE A 366 9.22 4.93 17.94
C ILE A 366 9.30 3.88 19.04
N THR A 367 9.89 2.73 18.68
CA THR A 367 9.86 1.53 19.51
C THR A 367 11.24 1.22 20.06
N LEU A 368 11.33 1.14 21.39
CA LEU A 368 12.51 0.63 22.08
C LEU A 368 12.48 -0.90 22.09
N VAL A 369 13.30 -1.53 21.24
CA VAL A 369 13.36 -2.99 21.12
C VAL A 369 14.18 -3.60 22.26
N LYS A 370 15.31 -2.96 22.58
CA LYS A 370 16.24 -3.38 23.62
C LYS A 370 16.96 -2.16 24.16
N SER A 371 17.23 -2.14 25.46
CA SER A 371 18.11 -1.15 26.07
C SER A 371 18.82 -1.73 27.29
N LYS A 372 20.11 -1.39 27.48
CA LYS A 372 20.77 -1.50 28.78
C LYS A 372 20.33 -0.35 29.69
N PRO A 373 20.33 -0.53 31.02
CA PRO A 373 20.09 0.57 31.96
C PRO A 373 21.05 1.74 31.72
N ASP A 374 20.59 2.96 32.01
CA ASP A 374 21.39 4.20 32.07
C ASP A 374 22.08 4.64 30.76
N ILE A 375 21.65 4.12 29.61
CA ILE A 375 22.15 4.62 28.31
C ILE A 375 21.50 5.94 27.88
N LEU A 376 20.31 6.27 28.40
CA LEU A 376 19.56 7.50 28.09
C LEU A 376 19.55 8.47 29.28
N PRO A 377 19.33 9.78 29.04
CA PRO A 377 19.24 10.45 27.75
C PRO A 377 20.63 10.78 27.16
N LEU A 378 20.72 10.85 25.82
CA LEU A 378 21.96 11.15 25.10
C LEU A 378 22.24 12.66 24.95
N SER A 379 21.40 13.51 25.52
CA SER A 379 21.47 14.98 25.38
C SER A 379 22.77 15.60 25.92
N ASN A 380 23.55 14.86 26.71
CA ASN A 380 24.85 15.30 27.25
C ASN A 380 26.06 14.69 26.54
N ASP A 381 25.86 13.77 25.59
CA ASP A 381 26.93 13.03 24.92
C ASP A 381 27.44 13.78 23.68
N ARG A 382 28.26 14.82 23.91
CA ARG A 382 28.84 15.68 22.85
C ARG A 382 29.85 14.97 21.94
N ASP A 383 30.30 13.78 22.32
CA ASP A 383 31.28 12.96 21.57
C ASP A 383 30.63 11.73 20.91
N ALA A 384 29.30 11.74 20.73
CA ALA A 384 28.59 10.69 20.02
C ALA A 384 28.93 10.70 18.53
N ASN A 385 29.46 9.59 18.03
CA ASN A 385 29.78 9.41 16.62
C ASN A 385 28.62 8.69 15.93
N ILE A 386 28.11 9.26 14.83
CA ILE A 386 27.08 8.64 14.01
C ILE A 386 27.66 7.99 12.75
N VAL A 387 27.24 6.76 12.47
CA VAL A 387 27.53 6.00 11.25
C VAL A 387 26.22 5.73 10.51
N PHE A 388 26.18 6.09 9.23
CA PHE A 388 25.06 5.77 8.34
C PHE A 388 25.33 4.48 7.56
N ALA A 389 24.29 3.68 7.33
CA ALA A 389 24.36 2.43 6.57
C ALA A 389 23.09 2.22 5.72
N GLY A 390 23.18 1.37 4.69
CA GLY A 390 22.08 1.05 3.80
C GLY A 390 21.87 2.08 2.67
N ALA A 391 20.62 2.46 2.42
CA ALA A 391 20.22 3.23 1.23
C ALA A 391 20.78 4.68 1.22
N GLY A 392 21.93 4.84 0.56
CA GLY A 392 22.76 6.06 0.52
C GLY A 392 22.07 7.39 0.22
N GLU A 393 21.09 7.40 -0.68
CA GLU A 393 20.35 8.62 -1.03
C GLU A 393 19.48 9.13 0.12
N THR A 394 18.97 8.23 0.96
CA THR A 394 17.90 8.52 1.93
C THR A 394 18.38 9.31 3.14
N TYR A 395 19.68 9.29 3.45
CA TYR A 395 20.24 10.02 4.58
C TYR A 395 21.12 11.21 4.18
N LYS A 396 21.13 11.62 2.89
CA LYS A 396 21.90 12.79 2.44
C LYS A 396 21.55 14.06 3.23
N SER A 397 20.25 14.31 3.42
CA SER A 397 19.69 15.43 4.19
C SER A 397 19.18 15.03 5.58
N SER A 398 19.72 13.96 6.17
CA SER A 398 19.26 13.47 7.48
C SER A 398 19.46 14.52 8.58
N PRO A 399 18.42 14.87 9.38
CA PRO A 399 18.56 15.77 10.53
C PRO A 399 19.53 15.23 11.60
N LEU A 400 19.78 13.92 11.63
CA LEU A 400 20.74 13.31 12.56
C LEU A 400 22.17 13.83 12.37
N LYS A 401 22.53 14.29 11.17
CA LYS A 401 23.85 14.88 10.89
C LYS A 401 24.07 16.23 11.57
N ASN A 402 22.98 16.96 11.84
CA ASN A 402 23.04 18.24 12.55
C ASN A 402 23.03 18.04 14.07
N HIS A 403 22.59 16.86 14.52
CA HIS A 403 22.44 16.54 15.95
C HIS A 403 23.65 15.79 16.52
N PHE A 404 24.35 14.99 15.71
CA PHE A 404 25.50 14.18 16.12
C PHE A 404 26.73 14.45 15.25
N ASN A 405 27.93 14.27 15.79
CA ASN A 405 29.18 14.47 15.05
C ASN A 405 29.36 13.38 13.97
N SER A 406 29.57 13.79 12.72
CA SER A 406 29.76 12.89 11.59
C SER A 406 31.25 12.68 11.24
N GLU A 407 31.78 11.49 11.53
CA GLU A 407 33.08 10.87 11.13
C GLU A 407 34.42 11.48 11.61
N PRO A 408 35.51 10.67 11.80
CA PRO A 408 35.84 9.37 11.19
C PRO A 408 35.75 8.14 12.12
N GLN A 409 35.88 6.97 11.48
CA GLN A 409 35.95 5.59 12.01
C GLN A 409 37.02 5.38 13.10
N THR A 410 36.96 6.08 14.23
CA THR A 410 37.84 5.79 15.36
C THR A 410 37.29 4.58 16.12
N PRO A 411 38.11 3.55 16.36
CA PRO A 411 37.71 2.40 17.17
C PRO A 411 37.27 2.83 18.58
N ASP A 412 37.83 3.93 19.10
CA ASP A 412 37.66 4.39 20.49
C ASP A 412 36.54 5.44 20.66
N SER A 413 35.33 5.18 20.14
CA SER A 413 34.18 6.05 20.45
C SER A 413 33.55 5.71 21.80
N GLU A 414 33.34 6.72 22.66
CA GLU A 414 32.61 6.56 23.93
C GLU A 414 31.15 6.15 23.70
N LEU A 415 30.56 6.61 22.59
CA LEU A 415 29.21 6.28 22.16
C LEU A 415 29.15 6.20 20.63
N LEU A 416 28.82 5.01 20.13
CA LEU A 416 28.53 4.75 18.72
C LEU A 416 27.02 4.79 18.48
N ILE A 417 26.59 5.57 17.48
CA ILE A 417 25.23 5.54 16.95
C ILE A 417 25.29 5.03 15.51
N VAL A 418 24.51 4.00 15.17
CA VAL A 418 24.39 3.50 13.80
C VAL A 418 22.96 3.69 13.33
N ALA A 419 22.78 4.54 12.31
CA ALA A 419 21.49 4.76 11.67
C ALA A 419 21.42 3.98 10.36
N ILE A 420 20.59 2.94 10.33
CA ILE A 420 20.45 2.01 9.21
C ILE A 420 19.19 2.38 8.43
N PHE A 421 19.37 2.77 7.18
CA PHE A 421 18.27 3.12 6.27
C PHE A 421 18.01 1.97 5.32
N THR A 422 16.89 1.27 5.49
CA THR A 422 16.46 0.24 4.55
C THR A 422 15.28 0.75 3.76
N SER A 423 15.33 0.60 2.45
CA SER A 423 14.21 0.94 1.58
C SER A 423 13.49 -0.33 1.16
N VAL A 424 12.20 -0.39 1.44
CA VAL A 424 11.28 -1.39 0.86
C VAL A 424 10.72 -0.76 -0.41
N ALA A 425 11.02 -1.34 -1.56
CA ALA A 425 10.51 -0.84 -2.84
C ALA A 425 10.46 -1.97 -3.87
N ALA A 426 9.46 -1.90 -4.74
CA ALA A 426 9.43 -2.71 -5.95
C ALA A 426 10.76 -2.61 -6.70
N TRP A 427 11.20 -3.72 -7.28
CA TRP A 427 12.41 -3.88 -8.09
C TRP A 427 13.73 -3.88 -7.31
N LYS A 428 13.75 -3.85 -5.96
CA LYS A 428 15.00 -3.84 -5.18
C LYS A 428 15.55 -5.23 -4.81
N GLY A 429 14.70 -6.26 -4.74
CA GLY A 429 15.12 -7.64 -4.50
C GLY A 429 15.64 -7.98 -3.09
N SER A 430 15.75 -7.03 -2.15
CA SER A 430 15.99 -7.30 -0.71
C SER A 430 15.46 -6.17 0.19
N SER A 431 15.06 -6.48 1.42
CA SER A 431 14.60 -5.52 2.44
C SER A 431 15.66 -5.10 3.47
N GLY A 432 16.89 -5.63 3.36
CA GLY A 432 17.95 -5.49 4.35
C GLY A 432 19.22 -4.78 3.87
N ILE A 433 20.32 -4.99 4.60
CA ILE A 433 21.68 -4.52 4.25
C ILE A 433 22.59 -5.71 3.89
N SER A 434 23.69 -5.44 3.21
CA SER A 434 24.65 -6.47 2.78
C SER A 434 25.37 -7.14 3.96
N ASP A 435 25.86 -8.37 3.77
CA ASP A 435 26.63 -9.07 4.83
C ASP A 435 27.97 -8.36 5.13
N GLU A 436 28.56 -7.70 4.13
CA GLU A 436 29.73 -6.85 4.33
C GLU A 436 29.43 -5.68 5.29
N GLU A 437 28.31 -4.98 5.08
CA GLU A 437 27.87 -3.91 5.98
C GLU A 437 27.54 -4.44 7.39
N LYS A 438 26.89 -5.60 7.51
CA LYS A 438 26.62 -6.24 8.81
C LYS A 438 27.93 -6.50 9.56
N ASN A 439 28.91 -7.13 8.91
CA ASN A 439 30.20 -7.43 9.51
C ASN A 439 30.97 -6.17 9.90
N ARG A 440 30.87 -5.10 9.09
CA ARG A 440 31.45 -3.79 9.41
C ARG A 440 30.85 -3.20 10.68
N ILE A 441 29.51 -3.17 10.78
CA ILE A 441 28.79 -2.64 11.94
C ILE A 441 29.11 -3.46 13.20
N ASP A 442 29.14 -4.79 13.11
CA ASP A 442 29.56 -5.67 14.22
C ASP A 442 31.01 -5.44 14.67
N GLY A 443 31.89 -5.04 13.76
CA GLY A 443 33.24 -4.58 14.09
C GLY A 443 33.22 -3.31 14.93
N LEU A 444 32.41 -2.32 14.52
CA LEU A 444 32.29 -1.04 15.22
C LEU A 444 31.68 -1.21 16.63
N ILE A 445 30.61 -2.00 16.76
CA ILE A 445 29.96 -2.29 18.06
C ILE A 445 30.95 -2.91 19.05
N ARG A 446 31.86 -3.79 18.58
CA ARG A 446 32.85 -4.44 19.46
C ARG A 446 33.92 -3.50 19.98
N ASN A 447 34.16 -2.39 19.28
CA ASN A 447 35.21 -1.43 19.64
C ASN A 447 34.66 -0.25 20.43
N SER A 448 33.34 0.02 20.41
CA SER A 448 32.75 1.11 21.18
C SER A 448 32.41 0.71 22.62
N LYS A 449 32.43 1.68 23.53
CA LYS A 449 32.01 1.46 24.93
C LYS A 449 30.49 1.38 25.09
N ARG A 450 29.77 2.21 24.34
CA ARG A 450 28.31 2.22 24.23
C ARG A 450 27.91 2.19 22.76
N SER A 451 26.76 1.59 22.46
CA SER A 451 26.28 1.40 21.09
C SER A 451 24.75 1.48 20.99
N VAL A 452 24.27 2.30 20.06
CA VAL A 452 22.85 2.49 19.73
C VAL A 452 22.65 2.19 18.26
N ILE A 453 21.77 1.24 17.94
CA ILE A 453 21.42 0.90 16.55
C ILE A 453 19.97 1.30 16.29
N ILE A 454 19.76 2.07 15.23
CA ILE A 454 18.46 2.61 14.84
C ILE A 454 18.13 2.08 13.45
N SER A 455 16.96 1.46 13.30
CA SER A 455 16.42 1.08 11.98
C SER A 455 15.40 2.10 11.51
N PHE A 456 15.71 2.77 10.40
CA PHE A 456 14.86 3.65 9.61
C PHE A 456 14.30 2.88 8.40
N GLY A 457 13.34 2.01 8.66
CA GLY A 457 12.73 1.09 7.69
C GLY A 457 12.43 -0.27 8.32
N SER A 458 12.85 -1.35 7.68
CA SER A 458 12.68 -2.73 8.13
C SER A 458 13.20 -2.94 9.56
N PRO A 459 12.33 -3.22 10.55
CA PRO A 459 12.79 -3.49 11.92
C PRO A 459 13.58 -4.80 12.01
N TYR A 460 13.44 -5.70 11.04
CA TYR A 460 14.11 -7.00 11.00
C TYR A 460 15.62 -6.88 10.92
N VAL A 461 16.17 -5.76 10.41
CA VAL A 461 17.63 -5.56 10.37
C VAL A 461 18.26 -5.57 11.77
N LEU A 462 17.49 -5.19 12.81
CA LEU A 462 17.96 -5.11 14.19
C LEU A 462 18.31 -6.49 14.77
N ARG A 463 17.75 -7.58 14.23
CA ARG A 463 18.03 -8.95 14.69
C ARG A 463 19.51 -9.32 14.58
N HIS A 464 20.22 -8.68 13.65
CA HIS A 464 21.64 -8.92 13.41
C HIS A 464 22.56 -8.25 14.44
N PHE A 465 22.07 -7.29 15.23
CA PHE A 465 22.89 -6.44 16.10
C PHE A 465 22.55 -6.61 17.59
N ASN A 466 22.19 -7.83 18.00
CA ASN A 466 21.78 -8.13 19.38
C ASN A 466 22.86 -7.83 20.45
N LYS A 467 24.12 -7.63 20.06
CA LYS A 467 25.23 -7.25 20.95
C LYS A 467 25.20 -5.77 21.32
N ALA A 468 24.51 -4.92 20.57
CA ALA A 468 24.41 -3.50 20.87
C ALA A 468 23.69 -3.26 22.20
N ASP A 469 23.99 -2.12 22.83
CA ASP A 469 23.41 -1.74 24.11
C ASP A 469 21.95 -1.32 23.96
N MET A 470 21.62 -0.66 22.86
CA MET A 470 20.26 -0.19 22.55
C MET A 470 19.88 -0.44 21.09
N LEU A 471 18.64 -0.89 20.88
CA LEU A 471 18.04 -1.13 19.56
C LEU A 471 16.73 -0.36 19.45
N ILE A 472 16.58 0.42 18.38
CA ILE A 472 15.41 1.28 18.13
C ILE A 472 14.84 0.95 16.74
N ALA A 473 13.52 0.75 16.66
CA ALA A 473 12.79 0.64 15.41
C ALA A 473 11.96 1.91 15.16
N ALA A 474 12.19 2.54 14.01
CA ALA A 474 11.46 3.74 13.55
C ALA A 474 10.58 3.45 12.32
N TYR A 475 10.63 2.23 11.76
CA TYR A 475 9.74 1.70 10.69
C TYR A 475 9.81 2.40 9.33
N GLU A 476 10.42 3.59 9.25
CA GLU A 476 10.50 4.36 8.02
C GLU A 476 11.64 5.38 8.04
N PRO A 477 12.09 5.87 6.88
CA PRO A 477 13.18 6.82 6.79
C PRO A 477 12.77 8.29 6.69
N SER A 478 11.51 8.63 6.99
CA SER A 478 11.03 10.01 6.88
C SER A 478 11.77 10.95 7.83
N GLU A 479 11.82 12.24 7.49
CA GLU A 479 12.40 13.26 8.37
C GLU A 479 11.64 13.34 9.70
N GLN A 480 10.32 13.12 9.66
CA GLN A 480 9.44 13.03 10.81
C GLN A 480 9.89 11.90 11.75
N ALA A 481 10.08 10.68 11.24
CA ALA A 481 10.52 9.54 12.05
C ALA A 481 11.94 9.75 12.63
N GLN A 482 12.84 10.37 11.85
CA GLN A 482 14.19 10.72 12.34
C GLN A 482 14.14 11.75 13.47
N THR A 483 13.27 12.76 13.34
CA THR A 483 13.07 13.78 14.37
C THR A 483 12.46 13.18 15.63
N ALA A 484 11.47 12.30 15.50
CA ALA A 484 10.89 11.56 16.61
C ALA A 484 11.94 10.75 17.38
N VAL A 485 12.85 10.06 16.67
CA VAL A 485 13.97 9.36 17.31
C VAL A 485 14.87 10.32 18.09
N ILE A 486 15.21 11.48 17.53
CA ILE A 486 16.02 12.50 18.22
C ILE A 486 15.33 12.96 19.52
N LYS A 487 14.02 13.27 19.46
CA LYS A 487 13.23 13.64 20.65
C LYS A 487 13.32 12.54 21.72
N CYS A 488 13.14 11.26 21.35
CA CYS A 488 13.26 10.13 22.27
C CYS A 488 14.67 9.99 22.88
N LEU A 489 15.72 10.12 22.06
CA LEU A 489 17.11 10.02 22.52
C LEU A 489 17.48 11.15 23.49
N ASN A 490 16.90 12.34 23.32
CA ASN A 490 17.10 13.48 24.22
C ASN A 490 16.25 13.40 25.50
N GLY A 491 15.28 12.47 25.57
CA GLY A 491 14.31 12.38 26.66
C GLY A 491 13.22 13.44 26.61
N GLU A 492 12.96 14.04 25.44
CA GLU A 492 11.87 15.00 25.23
C GLU A 492 10.50 14.31 25.17
N ILE A 493 10.47 13.07 24.67
CA ILE A 493 9.30 12.19 24.63
C ILE A 493 9.71 10.76 25.01
N ASP A 494 8.75 9.97 25.50
CA ASP A 494 8.95 8.55 25.82
C ASP A 494 8.85 7.66 24.57
N PHE A 495 9.53 6.51 24.60
CA PHE A 495 9.32 5.42 23.64
C PHE A 495 7.97 4.75 23.91
N GLN A 496 6.95 5.11 23.12
CA GLN A 496 5.60 4.57 23.27
C GLN A 496 5.33 3.35 22.37
N GLY A 497 6.10 3.21 21.29
CA GLY A 497 5.86 2.20 20.28
C GLY A 497 6.04 0.78 20.81
N LYS A 498 5.17 -0.12 20.36
CA LYS A 498 5.26 -1.56 20.64
C LYS A 498 5.60 -2.30 19.37
N LEU A 499 6.61 -3.16 19.42
CA LEU A 499 7.05 -3.91 18.26
C LEU A 499 5.90 -4.79 17.72
N PRO A 500 5.37 -4.52 16.50
CA PRO A 500 4.21 -5.22 15.97
C PRO A 500 4.58 -6.54 15.27
N VAL A 501 5.85 -6.93 15.32
CA VAL A 501 6.43 -8.10 14.66
C VAL A 501 7.41 -8.81 15.59
N LYS A 502 7.76 -10.06 15.28
CA LYS A 502 8.86 -10.75 15.95
C LYS A 502 10.18 -10.49 15.23
N LEU A 503 11.22 -10.22 16.01
CA LEU A 503 12.61 -10.23 15.56
C LEU A 503 13.18 -11.59 15.94
N TYR A 504 13.35 -12.47 14.96
CA TYR A 504 13.88 -13.83 15.14
C TYR A 504 15.39 -13.83 15.29
#